data_AF-N8W8F9-F1
#
_entry.id   AF-N8W8F9-F1
#
_cell.length_a   1.000
_cell.length_b   1.000
_cell.length_c   1.000
_cell.angle_alpha   90.00
_cell.angle_beta   90.00
_cell.angle_gamma   90.00
#
_symmetry.space_group_name_H-M   'P 1'
#
loop_
_entity.id
_entity.type
_entity.pdbx_description
1 polymer ?
#
loop_
_entity_poly.entity_id
_entity_poly.type
_entity_poly.pdbx_seq_one_letter_code
_entity_poly.pdbx_strand_id
1 'polypeptide(L)'
;MAKLKKAEQLFIVRSVAQFMTPTEVVKDIKETFNIDVSPQQVEAYDPNKVAGRDLRKEFRDVFEATRKEYLEQPLSKISGANDIVQLKTLNDLLWSKKNNVRMTLQVAMY
;
A
#
# COMPACT_ATOMS: atom_id res chain seq x y z
N MET A 1 16.15 -3.49 -15.51
CA MET A 1 15.18 -2.82 -14.61
C MET A 1 15.58 -1.37 -14.45
N ALA A 2 14.60 -0.45 -14.35
CA ALA A 2 14.89 0.98 -14.27
C ALA A 2 15.64 1.33 -12.97
N LYS A 3 16.64 2.19 -13.07
CA LYS A 3 17.37 2.72 -11.92
C LYS A 3 16.55 3.86 -11.30
N LEU A 4 15.95 3.60 -10.15
CA LEU A 4 15.09 4.55 -9.45
C LEU A 4 15.91 5.63 -8.74
N LYS A 5 15.48 6.88 -8.84
CA LYS A 5 15.93 8.01 -8.04
C LYS A 5 15.36 7.91 -6.62
N LYS A 6 15.96 8.64 -5.68
CA LYS A 6 15.57 8.60 -4.26
C LYS A 6 14.09 8.92 -4.03
N ALA A 7 13.52 9.88 -4.77
CA ALA A 7 12.11 10.26 -4.65
C ALA A 7 11.17 9.10 -5.06
N GLU A 8 11.49 8.40 -6.15
CA GLU A 8 10.72 7.26 -6.64
C GLU A 8 10.83 6.07 -5.67
N GLN A 9 12.03 5.83 -5.10
CA GLN A 9 12.22 4.81 -4.06
C GLN A 9 11.38 5.11 -2.81
N LEU A 10 11.38 6.36 -2.33
CA LEU A 10 10.55 6.78 -1.19
C LEU A 10 9.06 6.63 -1.48
N PHE A 11 8.64 6.88 -2.71
CA PHE A 11 7.25 6.63 -3.13
C PHE A 11 6.90 5.15 -2.97
N ILE A 12 7.71 4.23 -3.51
CA ILE A 12 7.47 2.78 -3.35
C ILE A 12 7.37 2.40 -1.88
N VAL A 13 8.34 2.82 -1.06
CA VAL A 13 8.41 2.49 0.37
C VAL A 13 7.14 2.94 1.09
N ARG A 14 6.68 4.18 0.86
CA ARG A 14 5.44 4.71 1.46
C ARG A 14 4.20 3.98 0.97
N SER A 15 4.18 3.59 -0.29
CA SER A 15 3.09 2.85 -0.90
C SER A 15 2.92 1.45 -0.29
N VAL A 16 4.01 0.68 -0.20
CA VAL A 16 3.97 -0.64 0.43
C VAL A 16 3.72 -0.55 1.94
N ALA A 17 4.16 0.54 2.60
CA ALA A 17 3.85 0.85 3.99
C ALA A 17 2.35 1.08 4.26
N GLN A 18 1.55 1.35 3.23
CA GLN A 18 0.10 1.52 3.31
C GLN A 18 -0.68 0.29 2.82
N PHE A 19 -0.03 -0.88 2.82
CA PHE A 19 -0.62 -2.16 2.38
C PHE A 19 -1.04 -2.22 0.90
N MET A 20 -0.48 -1.36 0.04
CA MET A 20 -0.66 -1.52 -1.41
C MET A 20 0.10 -2.76 -1.90
N THR A 21 -0.50 -3.52 -2.81
CA THR A 21 0.13 -4.70 -3.41
C THR A 21 1.23 -4.30 -4.40
N PRO A 22 2.27 -5.12 -4.62
CA PRO A 22 3.33 -4.80 -5.57
C PRO A 22 2.80 -4.46 -6.97
N THR A 23 1.75 -5.13 -7.43
CA THR A 23 1.10 -4.90 -8.72
C THR A 23 0.41 -3.53 -8.80
N GLU A 24 -0.25 -3.08 -7.73
CA GLU A 24 -0.83 -1.72 -7.66
C GLU A 24 0.29 -0.67 -7.70
N VAL A 25 1.34 -0.85 -6.91
CA VAL A 25 2.46 0.10 -6.87
C VAL A 25 3.18 0.21 -8.22
N VAL A 26 3.31 -0.89 -8.97
CA VAL A 26 3.86 -0.86 -10.34
C VAL A 26 3.02 0.04 -11.24
N LYS A 27 1.69 -0.07 -11.19
CA LYS A 27 0.78 0.76 -11.99
C LYS A 27 0.89 2.22 -11.58
N ASP A 28 0.84 2.51 -10.29
CA ASP A 28 0.93 3.88 -9.76
C ASP A 28 2.25 4.56 -10.14
N ILE A 29 3.37 3.82 -10.10
CA ILE A 29 4.67 4.35 -10.55
C ILE A 29 4.68 4.62 -12.04
N LYS A 30 4.09 3.74 -12.84
CA LYS A 30 3.99 3.94 -14.27
C LYS A 30 3.17 5.19 -14.60
N GLU A 31 2.07 5.41 -13.89
CA GLU A 31 1.20 6.57 -14.10
C GLU A 31 1.84 7.87 -13.59
N THR A 32 2.46 7.84 -12.41
CA THR A 32 2.98 9.05 -11.75
C THR A 32 4.33 9.49 -12.31
N PHE A 33 5.23 8.55 -12.61
CA PHE A 33 6.61 8.84 -12.99
C PHE A 33 6.95 8.39 -14.41
N ASN A 34 6.05 7.70 -15.11
CA ASN A 34 6.30 7.10 -16.44
C ASN A 34 7.50 6.14 -16.44
N ILE A 35 7.72 5.44 -15.31
CA ILE A 35 8.81 4.48 -15.13
C ILE A 35 8.25 3.06 -15.13
N ASP A 36 8.96 2.15 -15.79
CA ASP A 36 8.64 0.73 -15.78
C ASP A 36 9.45 0.01 -14.69
N VAL A 37 8.76 -0.59 -13.72
CA VAL A 37 9.34 -1.37 -12.62
C VAL A 37 8.67 -2.73 -12.55
N SER A 38 9.40 -3.75 -12.12
CA SER A 38 8.79 -5.07 -11.89
C SER A 38 8.21 -5.18 -10.47
N PRO A 39 7.22 -6.06 -10.24
CA PRO A 39 6.72 -6.35 -8.90
C PRO A 39 7.83 -6.83 -7.94
N GLN A 40 8.78 -7.63 -8.43
CA GLN A 40 9.92 -8.09 -7.63
C GLN A 40 10.84 -6.94 -7.20
N GLN A 41 11.01 -5.92 -8.05
CA GLN A 41 11.75 -4.71 -7.68
C GLN A 41 11.02 -3.90 -6.61
N VAL A 42 9.69 -3.86 -6.65
CA VAL A 42 8.87 -3.23 -5.60
C VAL A 42 9.00 -3.98 -4.27
N GLU A 43 8.97 -5.31 -4.29
CA GLU A 43 9.13 -6.14 -3.08
C GLU A 43 10.47 -5.92 -2.36
N ALA A 44 11.52 -5.50 -3.07
CA ALA A 44 12.80 -5.15 -2.46
C ALA A 44 12.75 -3.91 -1.56
N TYR A 45 11.68 -3.10 -1.64
CA TYR A 45 11.43 -1.95 -0.78
C TYR A 45 10.47 -2.24 0.39
N ASP A 46 10.04 -3.49 0.55
CA ASP A 46 9.26 -3.93 1.71
C ASP A 46 10.15 -4.71 2.70
N PRO A 47 10.49 -4.14 3.87
CA PRO A 47 11.34 -4.80 4.87
C PRO A 47 10.72 -6.06 5.50
N ASN A 48 9.41 -6.29 5.30
CA ASN A 48 8.73 -7.52 5.75
C ASN A 48 8.88 -8.69 4.77
N LYS A 49 9.43 -8.44 3.57
CA LYS A 49 9.66 -9.47 2.54
C LYS A 49 11.13 -9.88 2.53
N VAL A 50 11.39 -11.11 2.08
CA VAL A 50 12.76 -11.64 1.92
C VAL A 50 13.59 -10.74 0.98
N ALA A 51 12.97 -10.22 -0.08
CA ALA A 51 13.62 -9.33 -1.03
C ALA A 51 14.06 -7.98 -0.41
N GLY A 52 13.39 -7.51 0.65
CA GLY A 52 13.71 -6.26 1.35
C GLY A 52 14.55 -6.41 2.61
N ARG A 53 15.14 -7.59 2.86
CA ARG A 53 15.97 -7.84 4.04
C ARG A 53 17.17 -6.88 4.16
N ASP A 54 17.77 -6.54 3.01
CA ASP A 54 18.96 -5.69 2.89
C ASP A 54 18.60 -4.22 2.60
N LEU A 55 17.34 -3.83 2.84
CA LEU A 55 16.87 -2.46 2.65
C LEU A 55 17.62 -1.50 3.59
N ARG A 56 18.08 -0.38 3.03
CA ARG A 56 18.83 0.65 3.78
C ARG A 56 18.01 1.16 4.97
N LYS A 57 18.71 1.44 6.07
CA LYS A 57 18.09 1.96 7.31
C LYS A 57 17.19 3.18 7.05
N GLU A 58 17.64 4.12 6.21
CA GLU A 58 16.85 5.32 5.86
C GLU A 58 15.45 5.01 5.31
N PHE A 59 15.29 3.92 4.55
CA PHE A 59 14.01 3.52 3.97
C PHE A 59 13.19 2.69 4.96
N ARG A 60 13.85 1.90 5.80
CA ARG A 60 13.18 1.18 6.89
C ARG A 60 12.53 2.17 7.87
N ASP A 61 13.26 3.21 8.26
CA ASP A 61 12.74 4.25 9.16
C ASP A 61 11.51 4.95 8.55
N VAL A 62 11.55 5.27 7.25
CA VAL A 62 10.40 5.85 6.53
C VAL A 62 9.23 4.87 6.45
N PHE A 63 9.50 3.59 6.18
CA PHE A 63 8.47 2.55 6.13
C PHE A 63 7.75 2.44 7.47
N GLU A 64 8.49 2.33 8.56
CA GLU A 64 7.96 2.18 9.91
C GLU A 64 7.16 3.42 10.33
N ALA A 65 7.68 4.62 10.06
CA ALA A 65 6.97 5.87 10.33
C ALA A 65 5.65 5.96 9.54
N THR A 66 5.68 5.66 8.24
CA THR A 66 4.50 5.71 7.37
C THR A 66 3.46 4.65 7.78
N ARG A 67 3.93 3.45 8.13
CA ARG A 67 3.06 2.36 8.61
C ARG A 67 2.37 2.76 9.91
N LYS A 68 3.12 3.34 10.85
CA LYS A 68 2.58 3.83 12.12
C LYS A 68 1.52 4.90 11.88
N GLU A 69 1.82 5.90 11.05
CA GLU A 69 0.87 6.95 10.70
C GLU A 69 -0.42 6.38 10.09
N TYR A 70 -0.30 5.43 9.15
CA TYR A 70 -1.44 4.75 8.54
C TYR A 70 -2.30 4.01 9.59
N LEU A 71 -1.66 3.36 10.57
CA LEU A 71 -2.31 2.66 11.68
C LEU A 71 -2.75 3.55 12.84
N GLU A 72 -2.45 4.85 12.82
CA GLU A 72 -2.93 5.82 13.82
C GLU A 72 -4.12 6.65 13.31
N GLN A 73 -4.47 6.55 12.02
CA GLN A 73 -5.59 7.27 11.43
C GLN A 73 -6.92 6.93 12.14
N PRO A 74 -7.87 7.86 12.30
CA PRO A 74 -9.10 7.64 13.08
C PRO A 74 -9.88 6.39 12.65
N LEU A 75 -9.86 6.08 11.36
CA LEU A 75 -10.43 4.86 10.80
C LEU A 75 -9.82 3.60 11.45
N SER A 76 -8.50 3.54 11.63
CA SER A 76 -7.72 2.45 12.30
C SER A 76 -7.96 2.27 13.81
N LYS A 77 -8.66 3.20 14.47
CA LYS A 77 -8.99 3.13 15.90
C LYS A 77 -10.32 2.43 16.19
N ILE A 78 -11.05 1.98 15.17
CA ILE A 78 -12.13 1.01 15.36
C ILE A 78 -11.47 -0.25 15.93
N SER A 79 -11.95 -0.76 17.06
CA SER A 79 -11.38 -1.92 17.75
C SER A 79 -11.26 -3.13 16.80
N GLY A 80 -10.08 -3.32 16.20
CA GLY A 80 -9.84 -4.29 15.14
C GLY A 80 -9.08 -3.69 13.96
N ALA A 81 -7.78 -3.41 14.10
CA ALA A 81 -6.94 -2.93 12.99
C ALA A 81 -6.91 -3.91 11.79
N ASN A 82 -7.08 -5.21 12.05
CA ASN A 82 -7.28 -6.24 11.02
C ASN A 82 -8.59 -6.03 10.24
N ASP A 83 -9.65 -5.58 10.91
CA ASP A 83 -10.97 -5.45 10.33
C ASP A 83 -10.98 -4.35 9.26
N ILE A 84 -10.12 -3.34 9.36
CA ILE A 84 -10.09 -2.24 8.39
C ILE A 84 -9.31 -2.59 7.14
N VAL A 85 -8.19 -3.31 7.28
CA VAL A 85 -7.52 -3.90 6.12
C VAL A 85 -8.49 -4.85 5.41
N GLN A 86 -9.22 -5.67 6.17
CA GLN A 86 -10.28 -6.54 5.63
C GLN A 86 -11.44 -5.75 5.01
N LEU A 87 -11.88 -4.63 5.60
CA LEU A 87 -12.94 -3.78 5.06
C LEU A 87 -12.50 -3.06 3.79
N LYS A 88 -11.25 -2.58 3.71
CA LYS A 88 -10.68 -2.03 2.48
C LYS A 88 -10.63 -3.11 1.40
N THR A 89 -10.10 -4.30 1.71
CA THR A 89 -10.11 -5.43 0.78
C THR A 89 -11.52 -5.80 0.34
N LEU A 90 -12.50 -5.83 1.25
CA LEU A 90 -13.90 -6.10 0.93
C LEU A 90 -14.50 -5.00 0.04
N ASN A 91 -14.22 -3.73 0.33
CA ASN A 91 -14.67 -2.61 -0.48
C ASN A 91 -14.05 -2.66 -1.89
N ASP A 92 -12.74 -2.93 -2.01
CA ASP A 92 -12.04 -3.05 -3.28
C ASP A 92 -12.58 -4.25 -4.11
N LEU A 93 -12.89 -5.37 -3.45
CA LEU A 93 -13.58 -6.52 -4.05
C LEU A 93 -15.00 -6.16 -4.52
N LEU A 94 -15.77 -5.40 -3.72
CA LEU A 94 -17.10 -4.94 -4.10
C LEU A 94 -17.04 -3.96 -5.28
N TRP A 95 -16.06 -3.07 -5.29
CA TRP A 95 -15.86 -2.08 -6.35
C TRP A 95 -15.41 -2.74 -7.65
N SER A 96 -14.53 -3.74 -7.60
CA SER A 96 -14.17 -4.54 -8.79
C SER A 96 -15.34 -5.39 -9.31
N LYS A 97 -16.29 -5.77 -8.44
CA LYS A 97 -17.53 -6.50 -8.79
C LYS A 97 -18.75 -5.60 -9.01
N LYS A 98 -18.62 -4.26 -9.04
CA LYS A 98 -19.75 -3.31 -9.12
C LYS A 98 -20.74 -3.56 -10.26
N ASN A 99 -20.31 -4.21 -11.34
CA ASN A 99 -21.18 -4.59 -12.44
C ASN A 99 -22.17 -5.74 -12.09
N ASN A 100 -22.12 -6.28 -10.87
CA ASN A 100 -22.93 -7.45 -10.46
C ASN A 100 -23.44 -7.43 -9.01
N VAL A 101 -23.31 -6.34 -8.23
CA VAL A 101 -23.83 -6.29 -6.84
C VAL A 101 -24.40 -4.91 -6.49
N ARG A 102 -25.66 -4.88 -6.04
CA ARG A 102 -26.34 -3.68 -5.53
C ARG A 102 -25.70 -3.30 -4.18
N MET A 103 -25.00 -2.19 -4.09
CA MET A 103 -24.31 -1.76 -2.85
C MET A 103 -25.33 -1.37 -1.76
N THR A 104 -25.30 -2.06 -0.61
CA THR A 104 -26.12 -1.75 0.59
C THR A 104 -25.27 -1.42 1.82
N LEU A 105 -24.08 -0.84 1.65
CA LEU A 105 -23.28 -0.34 2.77
C LEU A 105 -23.64 1.13 3.05
N GLN A 106 -24.73 1.34 3.78
CA GLN A 106 -24.94 2.60 4.50
C GLN A 106 -24.09 2.55 5.77
N VAL A 107 -22.93 3.20 5.74
CA VAL A 107 -22.18 3.48 6.97
C VAL A 107 -22.90 4.62 7.67
N ALA A 108 -23.63 4.31 8.74
CA ALA A 108 -24.19 5.33 9.63
C ALA A 108 -23.02 5.98 10.40
N MET A 109 -22.72 7.24 10.09
CA MET A 109 -21.89 8.08 10.95
C MET A 109 -22.69 8.40 12.21
N TYR A 110 -22.18 7.99 13.37
CA TYR A 110 -22.53 8.52 14.68
C TYR A 110 -21.30 9.20 15.27
#